data_AF-A0A968LEN9-F1
#
_entry.id   AF-A0A968LEN9-F1
#
_cell.length_a   1.000
_cell.length_b   1.000
_cell.length_c   1.000
_cell.angle_alpha   90.00
_cell.angle_beta   90.00
_cell.angle_gamma   90.00
#
_symmetry.space_group_name_H-M   'P 1'
#
loop_
_entity.id
_entity.type
_entity.pdbx_description
1 polymer ?
#
loop_
_entity_poly.entity_id
_entity_poly.type
_entity_poly.pdbx_seq_one_letter_code
_entity_poly.pdbx_strand_id
1 'polypeptide(L)'
;MLLSLCAPAQAALCRNIQGRRICEASLNRSAKNYWEYRAIVTIDGARQPQEIYNCRDRIRMQADGTVIPFTDGDPSPLVCRLYNKRQAKRS
;
A
#
# COMPACT_ATOMS: atom_id res chain seq x y z
N MET A 1 40.91 3.63 -14.03
CA MET A 1 39.75 4.25 -13.34
C MET A 1 38.63 3.21 -13.30
N LEU A 2 38.24 2.73 -12.12
CA LEU A 2 37.03 1.89 -11.98
C LEU A 2 35.82 2.83 -11.87
N LEU A 3 34.90 2.77 -12.83
CA LEU A 3 33.59 3.39 -12.74
C LEU A 3 32.67 2.44 -11.95
N SER A 4 32.49 2.72 -10.65
CA SER A 4 31.49 2.02 -9.83
C SER A 4 30.09 2.46 -10.25
N LEU A 5 29.39 1.59 -10.98
CA LEU A 5 27.96 1.73 -11.27
C LEU A 5 27.18 1.37 -10.00
N CYS A 6 26.81 2.37 -9.20
CA CYS A 6 25.90 2.15 -8.08
C CYS A 6 24.50 1.92 -8.65
N ALA A 7 23.94 0.71 -8.48
CA ALA A 7 22.57 0.44 -8.88
C ALA A 7 21.60 1.26 -8.04
N PRO A 8 20.51 1.80 -8.62
CA PRO A 8 19.52 2.55 -7.85
C PRO A 8 18.92 1.65 -6.76
N ALA A 9 19.18 1.98 -5.50
CA ALA A 9 18.53 1.33 -4.38
C ALA A 9 17.04 1.72 -4.40
N GLN A 10 16.19 0.78 -4.79
CA GLN A 10 14.75 0.93 -4.67
C GLN A 10 14.39 0.83 -3.18
N ALA A 11 14.34 1.96 -2.50
CA ALA A 11 13.91 2.00 -1.12
C ALA A 11 12.42 1.64 -1.06
N ALA A 12 12.10 0.46 -0.51
CA ALA A 12 10.73 0.09 -0.23
C ALA A 12 10.09 1.15 0.69
N LEU A 13 8.90 1.61 0.33
CA LEU A 13 8.18 2.57 1.16
C LEU A 13 7.63 1.85 2.38
N CYS A 14 8.17 2.17 3.56
CA CYS A 14 7.75 1.57 4.83
C CYS A 14 7.11 2.58 5.79
N ARG A 15 6.19 2.09 6.62
CA ARG A 15 5.63 2.80 7.77
C ARG A 15 5.49 1.86 8.95
N ASN A 16 5.72 2.39 10.15
CA ASN A 16 5.39 1.69 11.38
C ASN A 16 3.92 2.01 11.70
N ILE A 17 3.09 0.98 11.76
CA ILE A 17 1.65 1.08 12.04
C ILE A 17 1.37 0.10 13.17
N GLN A 18 0.86 0.61 14.30
CA GLN A 18 0.62 -0.16 15.53
C GLN A 18 1.80 -1.08 15.92
N GLY A 19 3.03 -0.55 15.89
CA GLY A 19 4.23 -1.30 16.27
C GLY A 19 4.73 -2.32 15.24
N ARG A 20 4.02 -2.50 14.11
CA ARG A 20 4.44 -3.38 13.02
C ARG A 20 5.03 -2.59 11.87
N ARG A 21 6.11 -3.10 11.27
CA ARG A 21 6.73 -2.48 10.10
C ARG A 21 6.05 -2.99 8.84
N ILE A 22 5.27 -2.12 8.20
CA ILE A 22 4.57 -2.44 6.95
C ILE A 22 5.28 -1.75 5.79
N CYS A 23 5.64 -2.50 4.75
CA CYS A 23 6.28 -1.95 3.56
C CYS A 23 5.49 -2.28 2.29
N GLU A 24 5.48 -1.34 1.35
CA GLU A 24 4.93 -1.53 0.01
C GLU A 24 5.87 -2.43 -0.80
N ALA A 25 5.36 -3.58 -1.26
CA ALA A 25 6.09 -4.47 -2.16
C ALA A 25 5.59 -4.36 -3.61
N SER A 26 4.31 -4.03 -3.79
CA SER A 26 3.72 -3.66 -5.08
C SER A 26 2.50 -2.78 -4.83
N LEU A 27 2.33 -1.74 -5.65
CA LEU A 27 1.16 -0.86 -5.58
C LEU A 27 0.73 -0.46 -6.99
N ASN A 28 -0.41 -1.00 -7.43
CA ASN A 28 -1.00 -0.69 -8.72
C ASN A 28 -2.36 -0.03 -8.51
N ARG A 29 -2.48 1.23 -8.92
CA ARG A 29 -3.77 1.95 -8.88
C ARG A 29 -4.60 1.62 -10.11
N SER A 30 -5.90 1.41 -9.93
CA SER A 30 -6.83 1.25 -11.05
C SER A 30 -6.93 2.52 -11.89
N ALA A 31 -6.98 2.35 -13.21
CA ALA A 31 -7.20 3.44 -14.15
C ALA A 31 -8.66 3.92 -14.15
N LYS A 32 -9.61 2.98 -13.98
CA LYS A 32 -11.06 3.26 -13.96
C LYS A 32 -11.49 3.88 -12.64
N ASN A 33 -11.02 3.31 -11.53
CA ASN A 33 -11.39 3.73 -10.17
C ASN A 33 -10.13 4.26 -9.47
N TYR A 34 -9.88 5.57 -9.51
CA TYR A 34 -8.65 6.13 -8.93
C TYR A 34 -8.52 5.96 -7.40
N TRP A 35 -9.58 5.54 -6.72
CA TRP A 35 -9.61 5.19 -5.30
C TRP A 35 -9.33 3.70 -5.03
N GLU A 36 -9.18 2.89 -6.06
CA GLU A 36 -8.95 1.44 -5.96
C GLU A 36 -7.48 1.12 -6.24
N TYR A 37 -6.90 0.29 -5.37
CA TYR A 37 -5.50 -0.11 -5.43
C TYR A 37 -5.37 -1.62 -5.29
N ARG A 38 -4.62 -2.26 -6.17
CA ARG A 38 -4.13 -3.64 -6.01
C ARG A 38 -2.75 -3.56 -5.38
N ALA A 39 -2.61 -4.09 -4.17
CA ALA A 39 -1.39 -3.94 -3.41
C ALA A 39 -0.89 -5.28 -2.88
N ILE A 40 0.43 -5.40 -2.83
CA ILE A 40 1.13 -6.41 -2.06
C ILE A 40 1.98 -5.64 -1.05
N VAL A 41 1.85 -6.02 0.22
CA VAL A 41 2.67 -5.46 1.30
C VAL A 41 3.52 -6.54 1.94
N THR A 42 4.57 -6.13 2.62
CA THR A 42 5.22 -6.96 3.63
C THR A 42 4.86 -6.43 5.00
N ILE A 43 4.62 -7.33 5.95
CA ILE A 43 4.41 -7.00 7.36
C ILE A 43 5.51 -7.71 8.14
N ASP A 44 6.36 -6.93 8.81
CA ASP A 44 7.56 -7.39 9.51
C ASP A 44 8.45 -8.29 8.63
N GLY A 45 8.53 -7.95 7.33
CA GLY A 45 9.28 -8.69 6.33
C GLY A 45 8.51 -9.83 5.64
N ALA A 46 7.39 -10.29 6.20
CA ALA A 46 6.57 -11.34 5.62
C ALA A 46 5.66 -10.80 4.51
N ARG A 47 5.85 -11.29 3.28
CA ARG A 47 5.04 -10.91 2.10
C ARG A 47 3.62 -11.43 2.23
N GLN A 48 2.65 -10.52 2.12
CA GLN A 48 1.22 -10.83 2.19
C GLN A 48 0.68 -11.19 0.80
N PRO A 49 -0.47 -11.88 0.71
CA PRO A 49 -1.20 -12.03 -0.55
C PRO A 49 -1.56 -10.68 -1.17
N GLN A 50 -1.80 -10.67 -2.48
CA GLN A 50 -2.32 -9.48 -3.14
C GLN A 50 -3.77 -9.24 -2.72
N GLU A 51 -4.07 -8.01 -2.34
CA GLU A 51 -5.42 -7.58 -1.95
C GLU A 51 -5.85 -6.34 -2.75
N ILE A 52 -7.16 -6.11 -2.84
CA ILE A 52 -7.74 -4.91 -3.45
C ILE A 52 -8.21 -3.98 -2.35
N TYR A 53 -7.71 -2.75 -2.32
CA TYR A 53 -8.07 -1.71 -1.37
C TYR A 53 -8.97 -0.68 -2.05
N ASN A 54 -10.18 -0.50 -1.53
CA ASN A 54 -11.06 0.61 -1.90
C ASN A 54 -10.91 1.72 -0.86
N CYS A 55 -10.12 2.74 -1.21
CA CYS A 55 -9.76 3.83 -0.30
C CYS A 55 -10.89 4.84 -0.08
N ARG A 56 -11.90 4.86 -0.95
CA ARG A 56 -13.09 5.70 -0.78
C ARG A 56 -14.03 5.11 0.25
N ASP A 57 -14.35 3.83 0.08
CA ASP A 57 -15.37 3.13 0.86
C ASP A 57 -14.76 2.45 2.12
N ARG A 58 -13.43 2.56 2.29
CA ARG A 58 -12.65 2.09 3.44
C ARG A 58 -12.78 0.58 3.71
N ILE A 59 -12.70 -0.21 2.65
CA ILE A 59 -12.73 -1.67 2.69
C ILE A 59 -11.56 -2.25 1.89
N ARG A 60 -11.13 -3.46 2.23
CA ARG A 60 -10.27 -4.28 1.37
C ARG A 60 -10.93 -5.62 1.06
N MET A 61 -10.57 -6.17 -0.08
CA MET A 61 -10.94 -7.50 -0.50
C MET A 61 -9.69 -8.38 -0.52
N GLN A 62 -9.74 -9.46 0.23
CA GLN A 62 -8.69 -10.46 0.34
C GLN A 62 -8.63 -11.32 -0.94
N ALA A 63 -7.59 -12.14 -1.06
CA ALA A 63 -7.36 -12.96 -2.25
C ALA A 63 -8.47 -14.01 -2.49
N ASP A 64 -9.17 -14.43 -1.43
CA ASP A 64 -10.31 -15.34 -1.46
C ASP A 64 -11.65 -14.65 -1.79
N GLY A 65 -11.64 -13.32 -2.00
CA GLY A 65 -12.83 -12.52 -2.25
C GLY A 65 -13.52 -12.00 -0.98
N THR A 66 -13.03 -12.36 0.22
CA THR A 66 -13.59 -11.86 1.48
C THR A 66 -13.39 -10.35 1.59
N VAL A 67 -14.48 -9.62 1.84
CA VAL A 67 -14.46 -8.16 2.01
C VAL A 67 -14.43 -7.82 3.50
N ILE A 68 -13.44 -7.04 3.91
CA ILE A 68 -13.27 -6.61 5.29
C ILE A 68 -13.11 -5.08 5.39
N PRO A 69 -13.74 -4.43 6.39
CA PRO A 69 -13.53 -3.01 6.67
C PRO A 69 -12.09 -2.73 7.07
N PHE A 70 -11.64 -1.49 6.83
CA PHE A 70 -10.41 -1.01 7.44
C PHE A 70 -10.58 -0.87 8.95
N THR A 71 -9.58 -1.34 9.65
CA THR A 71 -9.39 -1.37 11.10
C THR A 71 -8.03 -0.77 11.44
N ASP A 72 -7.82 -0.47 12.71
CA ASP A 72 -6.52 0.02 13.15
C ASP A 72 -5.46 -1.07 12.97
N GLY A 73 -4.23 -0.66 12.61
CA GLY A 73 -3.15 -1.61 12.30
C GLY A 73 -3.10 -2.04 10.85
N ASP A 74 -4.13 -1.75 10.06
CA ASP A 74 -4.15 -2.17 8.66
C ASP A 74 -3.09 -1.47 7.79
N PRO A 75 -2.67 -2.09 6.68
CA PRO A 75 -1.82 -1.46 5.67
C PRO A 75 -2.50 -0.28 4.94
N SER A 76 -3.80 -0.06 5.14
CA SER A 76 -4.58 0.91 4.37
C SER A 76 -4.06 2.36 4.43
N PRO A 77 -3.50 2.90 5.53
CA PRO A 77 -2.91 4.24 5.52
C PRO A 77 -1.70 4.36 4.59
N LEU A 78 -0.95 3.27 4.42
CA LEU A 78 0.19 3.19 3.50
C LEU A 78 -0.30 3.12 2.05
N VAL A 79 -1.20 2.18 1.76
CA VAL A 79 -1.73 1.91 0.41
C VAL A 79 -2.53 3.09 -0.12
N CYS A 80 -3.42 3.65 0.70
CA CYS A 80 -4.32 4.73 0.32
C CYS A 80 -3.69 6.12 0.37
N ARG A 81 -2.38 6.23 0.65
CA ARG A 81 -1.67 7.50 0.86
C ARG A 81 -1.89 8.51 -0.27
N LEU A 82 -1.85 8.06 -1.54
CA LEU A 82 -2.03 8.95 -2.69
C LEU A 82 -3.47 9.45 -2.81
N TYR A 83 -4.45 8.60 -2.51
CA TYR A 83 -5.85 8.97 -2.50
C TYR A 83 -6.12 9.99 -1.37
N ASN A 84 -5.66 9.71 -0.15
CA ASN A 84 -5.84 10.57 1.02
C ASN A 84 -5.23 11.96 0.81
N LYS A 85 -4.02 12.03 0.22
CA LYS A 85 -3.38 13.31 -0.13
C LYS A 85 -4.20 14.15 -1.11
N ARG A 86 -4.92 13.52 -2.05
CA ARG A 86 -5.79 14.25 -2.98
C ARG A 86 -7.03 14.80 -2.30
N GLN A 87 -7.62 14.05 -1.36
CA GLN A 87 -8.78 14.51 -0.60
C GLN A 87 -8.43 15.69 0.30
N ALA A 88 -7.30 15.64 1.01
CA ALA A 88 -6.86 16.74 1.88
C ALA A 88 -6.59 18.06 1.15
N LYS A 89 -6.33 18.04 -0.17
CA LYS A 89 -6.16 19.26 -0.98
C LYS A 89 -7.48 19.86 -1.48
N ARG A 90 -8.59 19.15 -1.32
CA ARG A 90 -9.93 19.56 -1.78
C ARG A 90 -10.81 20.10 -0.65
N SER A 91 -10.38 19.90 0.60
CA SER A 91 -10.99 20.46 1.81
C SER A 91 -10.34 21.80 2.14
#